data_AF-A0A1F6E9I2-F1
#
_entry.id   AF-A0A1F6E9I2-F1
#
_cell.length_a   1.000
_cell.length_b   1.000
_cell.length_c   1.000
_cell.angle_alpha   90.00
_cell.angle_beta   90.00
_cell.angle_gamma   90.00
#
_symmetry.space_group_name_H-M   'P 1'
#
loop_
_entity.id
_entity.type
_entity.pdbx_description
1 polymer ?
#
loop_
_entity_poly.entity_id
_entity_poly.type
_entity_poly.pdbx_seq_one_letter_code
_entity_poly.pdbx_strand_id
1 'polypeptide(L)' 'MKVNANLTKVIGKEHEEKWVALTKNHDKLVDFADTLKVLRDRLGEHKNDYVYMRVLRSDAEYSFT' A
#
# COMPACT_ATOMS: atom_id res chain seq x y z
N MET A 1 1.91 16.64 -12.16
CA MET A 1 1.03 16.78 -10.97
C MET A 1 1.79 16.28 -9.75
N LYS A 2 2.01 17.13 -8.73
CA LYS A 2 2.59 16.69 -7.45
C LYS A 2 1.47 16.08 -6.61
N VAL A 3 1.36 14.76 -6.61
CA VAL A 3 0.43 14.04 -5.74
C VAL A 3 1.06 14.02 -4.35
N ASN A 4 0.85 15.09 -3.57
CA ASN A 4 1.07 15.09 -2.13
C ASN A 4 -0.11 14.36 -1.45
N ALA A 5 -0.30 13.09 -1.81
CA ALA A 5 -1.18 12.22 -1.03
C ALA A 5 -0.47 11.98 0.29
N ASN A 6 -1.07 12.47 1.38
CA ASN A 6 -0.54 12.29 2.72
C ASN A 6 -0.82 10.84 3.13
N LEU A 7 -0.01 9.91 2.61
CA LEU A 7 -0.17 8.46 2.75
C LEU A 7 -0.23 8.03 4.22
N THR A 8 0.39 8.79 5.12
CA THR A 8 0.32 8.64 6.58
C THR A 8 -1.09 8.82 7.17
N LYS A 9 -2.02 9.48 6.46
CA LYS A 9 -3.43 9.55 6.88
C LYS A 9 -4.23 8.30 6.49
N VAL A 10 -3.73 7.55 5.52
CA VAL A 10 -4.44 6.43 4.88
C VAL A 10 -3.84 5.08 5.31
N ILE A 11 -2.54 5.07 5.60
CA ILE A 11 -1.76 3.90 6.01
C ILE A 11 -1.35 4.09 7.46
N GLY A 12 -1.94 3.30 8.37
CA GLY A 12 -1.60 3.25 9.78
C GLY A 12 -0.58 2.16 10.13
N LYS A 13 -0.16 2.11 11.40
CA LYS A 13 0.78 1.10 11.92
C LYS A 13 0.32 -0.35 11.70
N GLU A 14 -0.99 -0.60 11.69
CA GLU A 14 -1.55 -1.94 11.47
C GLU A 14 -1.28 -2.50 10.07
N HIS A 15 -0.88 -1.64 9.12
CA HIS A 15 -0.54 -2.01 7.76
C HIS A 15 0.97 -2.20 7.54
N GLU A 16 1.81 -1.96 8.56
CA GLU A 16 3.26 -2.18 8.45
C GLU A 16 3.58 -3.62 8.02
N GLU A 17 4.61 -3.76 7.19
CA GLU A 17 5.09 -5.02 6.59
C GLU A 17 4.12 -5.70 5.60
N LYS A 18 2.92 -5.15 5.43
CA LYS A 18 1.88 -5.67 4.54
C LYS A 18 1.88 -4.98 3.19
N TRP A 19 1.28 -5.65 2.23
CA TRP A 19 0.88 -5.06 0.97
C TRP A 19 -0.43 -4.33 1.14
N VAL A 20 -0.50 -3.11 0.61
CA VAL A 20 -1.70 -2.28 0.59
C VAL A 20 -2.07 -1.95 -0.85
N ALA A 21 -3.37 -1.87 -1.11
CA ALA A 21 -3.93 -1.39 -2.36
C ALA A 21 -4.61 -0.05 -2.11
N LEU A 22 -4.20 0.96 -2.87
CA LEU A 22 -4.75 2.30 -2.83
C LEU A 22 -5.54 2.57 -4.10
N THR A 23 -6.45 3.55 -4.06
CA THR A 23 -7.03 4.14 -5.27
C THR A 23 -5.93 4.79 -6.13
N LYS A 24 -6.17 4.95 -7.44
CA LYS A 24 -5.26 5.69 -8.36
C LYS A 24 -4.81 7.06 -7.85
N ASN A 25 -5.69 7.74 -7.12
CA ASN A 25 -5.43 9.07 -6.57
C ASN A 25 -4.65 9.03 -5.24
N HIS A 26 -4.33 7.84 -4.73
CA HIS A 26 -3.63 7.59 -3.47
C HIS A 26 -4.31 8.20 -2.23
N ASP A 27 -5.60 8.51 -2.31
CA ASP A 27 -6.36 9.17 -1.26
C ASP A 27 -7.05 8.18 -0.31
N LYS A 28 -7.20 6.92 -0.73
CA LYS A 28 -7.97 5.92 0.00
C LYS A 28 -7.35 4.53 -0.07
N LEU A 29 -7.34 3.85 1.07
CA LEU A 29 -7.01 2.43 1.19
C LEU A 29 -8.21 1.59 0.79
N VAL A 30 -7.99 0.67 -0.14
CA VAL A 30 -9.01 -0.26 -0.65
C VAL A 30 -8.96 -1.55 0.14
N ASP A 31 -7.78 -2.16 0.25
CA ASP A 31 -7.56 -3.40 0.99
C ASP A 31 -6.07 -3.58 1.35
N PHE A 32 -5.78 -4.54 2.22
CA PHE A 32 -4.42 -4.92 2.60
C PHE A 32 -4.28 -6.43 2.85
N ALA A 33 -3.08 -6.96 2.64
CA ALA A 33 -2.76 -8.36 2.93
C ALA A 33 -1.26 -8.57 3.13
N ASP A 34 -0.86 -9.69 3.75
CA ASP A 34 0.56 -10.01 3.99
C ASP A 34 1.34 -10.26 2.69
N THR A 35 0.67 -10.68 1.62
CA THR A 35 1.30 -10.92 0.31
C THR A 35 0.55 -10.24 -0.82
N LEU A 36 1.30 -9.78 -1.83
CA LEU A 36 0.72 -9.20 -3.05
C LEU A 36 -0.22 -10.16 -3.76
N LYS A 37 0.06 -11.47 -3.71
CA LYS A 37 -0.77 -12.49 -4.33
C LYS A 37 -2.17 -12.51 -3.71
N VAL A 38 -2.24 -12.61 -2.38
CA VAL A 38 -3.53 -12.61 -1.65
C VAL A 38 -4.29 -11.31 -1.92
N LEU A 39 -3.60 -10.17 -1.90
CA LEU A 39 -4.23 -8.87 -2.18
C LEU A 39 -4.81 -8.80 -3.60
N ARG A 40 -4.07 -9.29 -4.59
CA ARG A 40 -4.54 -9.36 -5.99
C ARG A 40 -5.68 -10.34 -6.17
N ASP A 41 -5.63 -11.49 -5.50
CA ASP A 41 -6.69 -12.50 -5.56
C ASP A 41 -8.00 -11.96 -4.96
N ARG A 42 -7.92 -11.15 -3.89
CA ARG A 42 -9.10 -10.48 -3.28
C ARG A 42 -9.70 -9.39 -4.15
N LEU A 43 -8.86 -8.56 -4.78
CA LEU A 43 -9.31 -7.42 -5.58
C LEU A 43 -9.69 -7.79 -7.02
N GLY A 44 -9.35 -8.99 -7.48
CA GLY A 44 -9.74 -9.53 -8.78
C GLY A 44 -9.09 -8.83 -9.97
N GLU A 45 -9.76 -8.85 -11.12
CA GLU A 45 -9.22 -8.37 -12.41
C GLU A 45 -9.19 -6.84 -12.57
N HIS A 46 -9.63 -6.07 -11.58
CA HIS A 46 -9.58 -4.60 -11.56
C HIS A 46 -8.16 -4.05 -11.30
N LYS A 47 -7.14 -4.70 -11.87
CA LYS A 47 -5.70 -4.38 -11.68
C LYS A 47 -5.36 -2.94 -12.06
N ASN A 48 -6.12 -2.37 -12.99
CA ASN A 48 -5.87 -1.02 -13.48
C ASN A 48 -6.43 0.07 -12.59
N ASP A 49 -7.22 -0.20 -11.56
CA ASP A 49 -7.82 0.83 -10.69
C ASP A 49 -7.10 1.03 -9.36
N TYR A 50 -6.12 0.17 -9.07
CA TYR A 50 -5.43 0.14 -7.80
C TYR A 50 -3.92 0.33 -7.96
N VAL A 51 -3.33 1.03 -7.00
CA VAL A 51 -1.88 1.12 -6.83
C VAL A 51 -1.48 0.25 -5.66
N TYR A 52 -0.59 -0.70 -5.92
CA TYR A 52 -0.09 -1.62 -4.91
C TYR A 52 1.24 -1.10 -4.36
N MET A 53 1.38 -1.06 -3.03
CA MET A 53 2.65 -0.75 -2.39
C MET A 53 2.86 -1.62 -1.17
N ARG A 54 4.13 -1.91 -0.85
CA ARG A 54 4.47 -2.56 0.41
C ARG A 54 4.77 -1.49 1.44
N VAL A 55 4.07 -1.56 2.56
CA VAL A 55 4.33 -0.69 3.69
C VAL A 55 5.50 -1.28 4.45
N LEU A 56 6.48 -0.44 4.69
CA LEU A 56 7.68 -0.80 5.44
C LEU A 56 7.45 -0.42 6.88
N ARG A 57 8.14 -1.09 7.81
CA ARG A 57 8.09 -0.65 9.21
C ARG A 57 8.64 0.76 9.31
N SER A 58 8.02 1.58 10.14
CA SER A 58 8.48 2.94 10.39
C SER A 58 9.87 2.99 11.02
N ASP A 59 10.31 1.90 11.67
CA ASP A 59 11.65 1.72 12.26
C ASP A 59 12.62 0.93 11.37
N ALA A 60 12.28 0.66 10.11
CA ALA A 60 13.17 0.00 9.19
C ALA A 60 14.34 0.94 8.81
N GLU A 61 15.45 0.82 9.54
CA GLU A 61 16.73 1.40 9.14
C GLU A 61 17.22 0.71 7.86
N TYR A 62 17.23 1.47 6.76
CA TYR A 62 17.83 1.03 5.50
C TYR A 62 19.36 1.12 5.62
N SER A 63 20.00 0.04 6.05
CA SER A 63 21.45 -0.11 5.88
C SER A 63 21.76 -0.61 4.47
N PHE A 64 22.27 0.27 3.60
CA PHE A 64 22.97 -0.16 2.39
C PHE A 64 24.39 -0.55 2.81
N THR A 65 24.72 -1.84 2.76
CA THR A 65 26.11 -2.35 2.83
C THR A 65 26.52 -2.83 1.47
#